data_AF-K2K1U9-F1
#
_entry.id   AF-K2K1U9-F1
#
_cell.length_a   1.000
_cell.length_b   1.000
_cell.length_c   1.000
_cell.angle_alpha   90.00
_cell.angle_beta   90.00
_cell.angle_gamma   90.00
#
_symmetry.space_group_name_H-M   'P 1'
#
loop_
_entity.id
_entity.type
_entity.pdbx_description
1 polymer ?
#
loop_
_entity_poly.entity_id
_entity_poly.type
_entity_poly.pdbx_seq_one_letter_code
_entity_poly.pdbx_strand_id
1 'polypeptide(L)'
;MKSNGELWSYPRGGAPGQVGQMYWSGKHEDRAGNARLISFAADLSEDLQELYRLVSQPSVVAAIKADQKIYGKARLIIENSRQTLEQATGEKLPEWPHIDPTKSLAS
;
A
#
# COMPACT_ATOMS: atom_id res chain seq x y z
N MET A 1 -19.44 3.58 25.69
CA MET A 1 -18.71 2.46 25.04
C MET A 1 -17.27 2.51 25.50
N LYS A 2 -16.63 1.39 25.88
CA LYS A 2 -15.18 1.36 26.18
C LYS A 2 -14.41 1.26 24.87
N SER A 3 -13.30 1.99 24.72
CA SER A 3 -12.44 1.88 23.54
C SER A 3 -11.80 0.48 23.51
N ASN A 4 -11.68 -0.10 22.32
CA ASN A 4 -11.18 -1.47 22.15
C ASN A 4 -9.77 -1.51 21.54
N GLY A 5 -9.21 -0.36 21.15
CA GLY A 5 -7.82 -0.25 20.67
C GLY A 5 -7.44 1.18 20.31
N GLU A 6 -6.15 1.47 20.41
CA GLU A 6 -5.52 2.71 19.94
C GLU A 6 -4.94 2.48 18.55
N LEU A 7 -5.20 3.41 17.62
CA LEU A 7 -4.56 3.41 16.32
C LEU A 7 -3.29 4.26 16.39
N TRP A 8 -2.17 3.65 16.03
CA TRP A 8 -0.87 4.30 15.98
C TRP A 8 -0.39 4.31 14.53
N SER A 9 0.26 5.39 14.12
CA SER A 9 1.01 5.47 12.86
C SER A 9 2.49 5.54 13.22
N TYR A 10 3.28 4.79 12.46
CA TYR A 10 4.73 4.72 12.58
C TYR A 10 5.37 5.27 11.31
N PRO A 11 5.25 6.60 11.03
CA PRO A 11 5.74 7.17 9.80
C PRO A 11 7.26 6.99 9.72
N ARG A 12 7.77 6.54 8.56
CA ARG A 12 9.19 6.26 8.40
C ARG A 12 10.04 7.52 8.58
N GLY A 13 10.98 7.46 9.53
CA GLY A 13 11.84 8.59 9.91
C GLY A 13 11.21 9.58 10.89
N GLY A 14 9.96 9.36 11.31
CA GLY A 14 9.27 10.12 12.33
C GLY A 14 9.14 9.37 13.66
N ALA A 15 8.69 10.06 14.69
CA ALA A 15 8.28 9.44 15.94
C ALA A 15 6.86 8.83 15.80
N PRO A 16 6.56 7.72 16.48
CA PRO A 16 5.21 7.15 16.50
C PRO A 16 4.18 8.18 16.97
N GLY A 17 3.04 8.25 16.29
CA GLY A 17 1.93 9.15 16.63
C GLY A 17 0.62 8.40 16.80
N GLN A 18 -0.15 8.68 17.85
CA GLN A 18 -1.51 8.15 17.98
C GLN A 18 -2.42 8.89 16.99
N VAL A 19 -2.99 8.14 16.06
CA VAL A 19 -3.86 8.67 14.99
C VAL A 19 -5.33 8.63 15.42
N GLY A 20 -5.69 7.78 16.38
CA GLY A 20 -7.04 7.77 16.92
C GLY A 20 -7.32 6.65 17.91
N GLN A 21 -8.56 6.60 18.36
CA GLN A 21 -9.11 5.49 19.13
C GLN A 21 -10.23 4.83 18.34
N MET A 22 -10.28 3.49 18.37
CA MET A 22 -11.29 2.75 17.62
C MET A 22 -12.20 1.92 18.53
N TYR A 23 -13.43 1.80 18.04
CA TYR A 23 -14.51 1.04 18.64
C TYR A 23 -15.01 0.08 17.56
N TRP A 24 -14.94 -1.23 17.83
CA TRP A 24 -15.55 -2.23 16.96
C TRP A 24 -16.46 -3.16 17.76
N SER A 25 -17.53 -3.60 17.09
CA SER A 25 -18.47 -4.61 17.58
C SER A 25 -18.39 -5.85 16.67
N GLY A 26 -18.66 -7.03 17.22
CA GLY A 26 -18.53 -8.30 16.48
C GLY A 26 -18.50 -9.51 17.41
N LYS A 27 -18.59 -10.71 16.83
CA LYS A 27 -18.46 -11.98 17.55
C LYS A 27 -17.08 -12.06 18.21
N HIS A 28 -17.01 -12.70 19.38
CA HIS A 28 -15.78 -12.72 20.19
C HIS A 28 -14.57 -13.30 19.43
N GLU A 29 -14.81 -14.31 18.60
CA GLU A 29 -13.80 -15.00 17.78
C GLU A 29 -13.11 -14.10 16.75
N ASP A 30 -13.83 -13.15 16.15
CA ASP A 30 -13.30 -12.29 15.08
C ASP A 30 -12.56 -11.05 15.63
N ARG A 31 -12.78 -10.70 16.91
CA ARG A 31 -12.30 -9.43 17.49
C ARG A 31 -10.78 -9.29 17.45
N ALA A 32 -10.04 -10.34 17.78
CA ALA A 32 -8.58 -10.28 17.82
C ALA A 32 -7.94 -10.23 16.41
N GLY A 33 -8.60 -10.81 15.41
CA GLY A 33 -8.19 -10.71 14.00
C GLY A 33 -8.42 -9.30 13.47
N ASN A 34 -9.65 -8.80 13.64
CA ASN A 34 -10.05 -7.46 13.19
C ASN A 34 -9.25 -6.36 13.89
N ALA A 35 -8.98 -6.49 15.19
CA ALA A 35 -8.14 -5.55 15.94
C ALA A 35 -6.74 -5.41 15.32
N ARG A 36 -6.12 -6.53 14.97
CA ARG A 36 -4.78 -6.54 14.35
C ARG A 36 -4.81 -5.92 12.95
N LEU A 37 -5.75 -6.33 12.11
CA LEU A 37 -5.89 -5.77 10.76
C LEU A 37 -6.06 -4.26 10.78
N ILE A 38 -6.89 -3.76 11.69
CA ILE A 38 -7.12 -2.32 11.87
C ILE A 38 -5.87 -1.62 12.38
N SER A 39 -5.21 -2.17 13.41
CA SER A 39 -4.03 -1.55 14.04
C SER A 39 -2.87 -1.38 13.06
N PHE A 40 -2.73 -2.29 12.09
CA PHE A 40 -1.66 -2.25 11.07
C PHE A 40 -2.13 -1.72 9.71
N ALA A 41 -3.37 -1.24 9.58
CA ALA A 41 -3.91 -0.80 8.29
C ALA A 41 -3.17 0.43 7.74
N ALA A 42 -2.74 1.35 8.61
CA ALA A 42 -1.95 2.52 8.22
C ALA A 42 -0.58 2.10 7.68
N ASP A 43 0.16 1.30 8.45
CA ASP A 43 1.49 0.78 8.06
C ASP A 43 1.40 -0.03 6.75
N LEU A 44 0.38 -0.90 6.61
CA LEU A 44 0.16 -1.68 5.40
C LEU A 44 -0.12 -0.78 4.18
N SER A 45 -0.90 0.28 4.35
CA SER A 45 -1.16 1.25 3.28
C SER A 45 0.12 1.96 2.83
N GLU A 46 0.93 2.44 3.78
CA GLU A 46 2.22 3.08 3.52
C GLU A 46 3.18 2.14 2.78
N ASP A 47 3.32 0.90 3.24
CA ASP A 47 4.18 -0.11 2.62
C ASP A 47 3.76 -0.43 1.18
N LEU A 48 2.44 -0.55 0.92
CA LEU A 48 1.92 -0.82 -0.42
C LEU A 48 2.12 0.38 -1.35
N GLN A 49 1.96 1.62 -0.87
CA GLN A 49 2.27 2.81 -1.66
C GLN A 49 3.75 2.88 -2.05
N GLU A 50 4.65 2.57 -1.12
CA GLU A 50 6.08 2.55 -1.40
C GLU A 50 6.48 1.44 -2.37
N LEU A 51 5.91 0.24 -2.21
CA LEU A 51 6.10 -0.85 -3.15
C LEU A 51 5.64 -0.42 -4.56
N TYR A 52 4.48 0.24 -4.66
CA TYR A 52 3.97 0.77 -5.92
C TYR A 52 4.94 1.79 -6.55
N ARG A 53 5.53 2.68 -5.75
CA ARG A 53 6.56 3.63 -6.22
C ARG A 53 7.81 2.90 -6.72
N LEU A 54 8.28 1.86 -6.01
CA LEU A 54 9.45 1.08 -6.39
C LEU A 54 9.25 0.37 -7.74
N VAL A 55 8.13 -0.34 -7.90
CA VAL A 55 7.84 -1.07 -9.15
C VAL A 55 7.54 -0.16 -10.34
N SER A 56 7.27 1.13 -10.08
CA SER A 56 7.07 2.15 -11.11
C SER A 56 8.36 2.86 -11.51
N GLN A 57 9.50 2.60 -10.84
CA GLN A 57 10.77 3.21 -11.23
C GLN A 57 11.18 2.78 -12.65
N PRO A 58 11.73 3.68 -13.49
CA PRO A 58 12.01 3.36 -14.88
C PRO A 58 12.94 2.15 -15.08
N SER A 59 13.96 1.98 -14.23
CA SER A 59 14.88 0.83 -14.28
C SER A 59 14.17 -0.50 -13.96
N VAL A 60 13.28 -0.50 -12.98
CA VAL A 60 12.48 -1.67 -12.59
C VAL A 60 11.46 -2.00 -13.66
N VAL A 61 10.78 -0.99 -14.20
CA VAL A 61 9.85 -1.15 -15.34
C VAL A 61 10.57 -1.74 -16.55
N ALA A 62 11.77 -1.24 -16.88
CA ALA A 62 12.57 -1.75 -17.98
C ALA A 62 12.96 -3.22 -17.76
N ALA A 63 13.41 -3.57 -16.54
CA ALA A 63 13.76 -4.95 -16.18
C ALA A 63 12.55 -5.90 -16.29
N ILE A 64 11.38 -5.49 -15.78
CA ILE A 64 10.14 -6.30 -15.86
C ILE A 64 9.69 -6.46 -17.31
N LYS A 65 9.79 -5.41 -18.14
CA LYS A 65 9.44 -5.46 -19.57
C LYS A 65 10.39 -6.34 -20.40
N ALA A 66 11.66 -6.42 -20.00
CA ALA A 66 12.67 -7.22 -20.70
C ALA A 66 12.40 -8.73 -20.60
N ASP A 67 11.74 -9.19 -19.53
CA ASP A 67 11.35 -10.59 -19.37
C ASP A 67 9.87 -10.80 -19.72
N GLN A 68 9.63 -11.32 -20.93
CA GLN A 68 8.28 -11.64 -21.44
C GLN A 68 7.51 -12.65 -20.57
N LYS A 69 8.18 -13.58 -19.88
CA LYS A 69 7.53 -14.58 -19.02
C LYS A 69 7.03 -13.94 -17.73
N ILE A 70 7.76 -12.95 -17.22
CA ILE A 70 7.42 -12.23 -15.98
C ILE A 70 6.42 -11.10 -16.28
N TYR A 71 6.59 -10.38 -17.39
CA TYR A 71 5.82 -9.17 -17.71
C TYR A 71 4.30 -9.36 -17.60
N GLY A 72 3.76 -10.42 -18.23
CA GLY A 72 2.32 -10.67 -18.21
C GLY A 72 1.76 -10.87 -16.80
N LYS A 73 2.47 -11.63 -15.96
CA LYS A 73 2.09 -11.89 -14.56
C LYS A 73 2.27 -10.65 -13.69
N ALA A 74 3.41 -9.98 -13.83
CA ALA A 74 3.75 -8.79 -13.05
C ALA A 74 2.74 -7.67 -13.33
N ARG A 75 2.40 -7.41 -14.60
CA ARG A 75 1.41 -6.40 -14.97
C ARG A 75 0.05 -6.67 -14.31
N LEU A 76 -0.42 -7.91 -14.35
CA LEU A 76 -1.71 -8.27 -13.73
C LEU A 76 -1.69 -8.05 -12.22
N ILE A 77 -0.62 -8.49 -11.54
CA ILE A 77 -0.49 -8.34 -10.08
C ILE A 77 -0.41 -6.86 -9.70
N ILE A 78 0.38 -6.07 -10.41
CA ILE A 78 0.58 -4.65 -10.12
C ILE A 78 -0.74 -3.88 -10.32
N GLU A 79 -1.45 -4.10 -11.42
CA GLU A 79 -2.71 -3.42 -11.69
C GLU A 79 -3.83 -3.81 -10.71
N ASN A 80 -3.92 -5.10 -10.34
CA ASN A 80 -4.88 -5.53 -9.33
C ASN A 80 -4.56 -4.89 -7.97
N SER A 81 -3.28 -4.88 -7.58
CA SER A 81 -2.83 -4.28 -6.31
C SER A 81 -3.10 -2.77 -6.30
N ARG A 82 -2.89 -2.09 -7.43
CA ARG A 82 -3.22 -0.67 -7.62
C ARG A 82 -4.70 -0.44 -7.37
N GLN A 83 -5.59 -1.15 -8.05
CA GLN A 83 -7.04 -1.01 -7.88
C GLN A 83 -7.50 -1.28 -6.44
N THR A 84 -6.97 -2.32 -5.80
CA THR A 84 -7.28 -2.62 -4.39
C THR A 84 -6.83 -1.48 -3.47
N LEU A 85 -5.65 -0.93 -3.69
CA LEU A 85 -5.14 0.18 -2.89
C LEU A 85 -5.95 1.47 -3.10
N GLU A 86 -6.38 1.76 -4.33
CA GLU A 86 -7.30 2.88 -4.61
C GLU A 86 -8.63 2.72 -3.90
N GLN A 87 -9.19 1.51 -3.88
CA GLN A 87 -10.45 1.22 -3.18
C GLN A 87 -10.31 1.33 -1.66
N ALA A 88 -9.16 0.89 -1.11
CA ALA A 88 -8.92 0.89 0.32
C ALA A 88 -8.61 2.30 0.87
N THR A 89 -7.90 3.13 0.10
CA THR A 89 -7.43 4.45 0.53
C THR A 89 -8.31 5.60 0.04
N GLY A 90 -9.06 5.40 -1.05
CA GLY A 90 -9.75 6.47 -1.76
C GLY A 90 -8.82 7.35 -2.61
N GLU A 91 -7.51 7.11 -2.60
CA GLU A 91 -6.53 7.86 -3.37
C GLU A 91 -6.41 7.26 -4.78
N LYS A 92 -6.47 8.10 -5.82
CA LYS A 92 -6.19 7.65 -7.18
C LYS A 92 -4.70 7.49 -7.41
N LEU A 93 -4.30 6.33 -7.87
CA LEU A 93 -2.92 6.00 -8.21
C LEU A 93 -2.78 6.02 -9.74
N PRO A 94 -1.66 6.55 -10.27
CA PRO A 94 -1.45 6.60 -11.72
C PRO A 94 -1.43 5.18 -12.31
N GLU A 95 -1.73 5.01 -13.60
CA GLU A 95 -1.65 3.69 -14.25
C GLU A 95 -0.20 3.19 -14.33
N TRP A 96 0.01 1.89 -14.15
CA TRP A 96 1.34 1.30 -14.32
C TRP A 96 1.58 0.90 -15.78
N PRO A 97 2.76 1.17 -16.36
CA PRO A 97 3.90 1.85 -15.74
C PRO A 97 3.76 3.38 -15.80
N HIS A 98 3.73 4.02 -14.64
CA HIS A 98 3.79 5.47 -14.57
C HIS A 98 5.26 5.91 -14.67
N ILE A 99 5.67 6.29 -15.87
CA ILE A 99 6.96 6.93 -16.09
C ILE A 99 6.71 8.42 -16.01
N ASP A 100 7.20 9.07 -14.95
CA ASP A 100 7.19 10.52 -14.85
C ASP A 100 7.99 11.10 -16.04
N PRO A 101 7.34 11.79 -17.00
CA PRO A 101 8.01 12.28 -18.20
C PRO A 101 9.06 13.36 -17.90
N THR A 102 9.05 13.94 -16.69
CA THR A 102 10.04 14.94 -16.26
C THR A 102 11.30 14.31 -15.66
N LYS A 103 11.24 13.04 -15.23
CA LYS A 103 12.42 12.26 -14.83
C LYS A 103 12.99 11.54 -16.04
N SER A 104 13.64 12.31 -16.91
CA SER A 104 14.62 11.75 -17.84
C SER A 104 15.61 10.91 -17.03
N LEU A 105 15.71 9.62 -17.37
CA LEU A 105 16.84 8.79 -16.97
C LEU A 105 18.09 9.49 -17.50
N ALA A 106 18.79 10.22 -16.62
CA ALA A 106 20.13 10.69 -16.89
C ALA A 106 20.95 9.46 -17.32
N SER A 107 21.52 9.58 -18.51
CA SER A 107 22.29 8.57 -19.24
C SER A 107 23.56 8.19 -18.50
#